data_AF-A0A1J5BYT4-F1
#
_entry.id   AF-A0A1J5BYT4-F1
#
_cell.length_a   1.000
_cell.length_b   1.000
_cell.length_c   1.000
_cell.angle_alpha   90.00
_cell.angle_beta   90.00
_cell.angle_gamma   90.00
#
_symmetry.space_group_name_H-M   'P 1'
#
loop_
_entity.id
_entity.type
_entity.pdbx_description
1 polymer ?
#
loop_
_entity_poly.entity_id
_entity_poly.type
_entity_poly.pdbx_seq_one_letter_code
_entity_poly.pdbx_strand_id
1 'polypeptide(L)'
;MRVIQNTQMHIGEVDISTITLDPKSRDDIPHILRGLQHLYVDQGLRAQLFHLLETDIAPKIDKRTGNVRHLKRHLRRAQNRKHRKAHVPAQQERNDARVIEAHAAYLDVARQYLDKARATLAAIGAASASGGLDLAARSEIEGFMQHARRQIDQTQRRVIRGEAIPHAEKVFSVFEPHTE
;
A
#
# COMPACT_ATOMS: atom_id res chain seq x y z
N MET A 1 12.69 22.37 -2.29
CA MET A 1 12.68 23.12 -1.01
C MET A 1 11.97 22.25 0.03
N ARG A 2 12.60 21.92 1.16
CA ARG A 2 11.96 21.10 2.21
C ARG A 2 11.22 22.08 3.14
N VAL A 3 9.89 21.99 3.18
CA VAL A 3 9.10 22.75 4.15
C VAL A 3 9.31 22.07 5.51
N ILE A 4 9.95 22.77 6.44
CA ILE A 4 10.09 22.33 7.83
C ILE A 4 8.73 22.61 8.47
N GLN A 5 7.98 21.54 8.79
CA GLN A 5 6.74 21.70 9.54
C GLN A 5 7.09 22.04 10.99
N ASN A 6 6.53 23.14 11.48
CA ASN A 6 6.74 23.60 12.85
C ASN A 6 6.19 22.54 13.81
N THR A 7 7.02 22.12 14.76
CA THR A 7 6.70 21.01 15.68
C THR A 7 5.98 21.50 16.95
N GLN A 8 6.00 22.80 17.20
CA GLN A 8 5.40 23.46 18.36
C GLN A 8 4.02 24.01 17.96
N MET A 9 2.98 23.71 18.75
CA MET A 9 1.65 24.30 18.54
C MET A 9 1.66 25.80 18.84
N HIS A 10 0.99 26.59 18.00
CA HIS A 10 0.74 28.01 18.25
C HIS A 10 -0.50 28.22 19.13
N ILE A 11 -0.52 29.30 19.90
CA ILE A 11 -1.69 29.69 20.68
C ILE A 11 -2.89 29.86 19.75
N GLY A 12 -3.96 29.09 19.99
CA GLY A 12 -5.17 29.05 19.15
C GLY A 12 -5.33 27.78 18.30
N GLU A 13 -4.32 26.91 18.24
CA GLU A 13 -4.42 25.60 17.58
C GLU A 13 -5.12 24.57 18.46
N VAL A 14 -5.92 23.72 17.82
CA VAL A 14 -6.73 22.67 18.48
C VAL A 14 -5.89 21.39 18.55
N ASP A 15 -5.78 20.80 19.76
CA ASP A 15 -5.02 19.58 19.96
C ASP A 15 -5.58 18.45 19.08
N ILE A 16 -4.69 17.68 18.44
CA ILE A 16 -5.10 16.63 17.52
C ILE A 16 -6.02 15.61 18.20
N SER A 17 -5.92 15.37 19.51
CA SER A 17 -6.79 14.45 20.26
C SER A 17 -8.24 14.92 20.37
N THR A 18 -8.48 16.22 20.16
CA THR A 18 -9.80 16.85 20.30
C THR A 18 -10.51 17.02 18.96
N ILE A 19 -9.84 16.70 17.84
CA ILE A 19 -10.43 16.73 16.50
C ILE A 19 -11.42 15.57 16.34
N THR A 20 -12.71 15.89 16.19
CA THR A 20 -13.75 14.89 15.90
C THR A 20 -13.69 14.50 14.43
N LEU A 21 -13.26 13.27 14.16
CA LEU A 21 -13.23 12.68 12.81
C LEU A 21 -14.46 11.79 12.65
N ASP A 22 -15.26 12.02 11.60
CA ASP A 22 -16.50 11.28 11.37
C ASP A 22 -16.21 9.79 11.09
N PRO A 23 -16.66 8.86 11.96
CA PRO A 23 -16.44 7.44 11.79
C PRO A 23 -17.23 6.83 10.62
N LYS A 24 -18.17 7.57 10.02
CA LYS A 24 -18.98 7.11 8.87
C LYS A 24 -18.59 7.78 7.55
N SER A 25 -17.53 8.59 7.55
CA SER A 25 -17.05 9.22 6.32
C SER A 25 -16.71 8.18 5.26
N ARG A 26 -17.03 8.45 3.98
CA ARG A 26 -16.74 7.56 2.84
C ARG A 26 -15.34 7.80 2.25
N ASP A 27 -14.68 8.89 2.65
CA ASP A 27 -13.33 9.21 2.21
C ASP A 27 -12.29 8.44 3.03
N ASP A 28 -11.17 8.05 2.41
CA ASP A 28 -10.08 7.34 3.09
C ASP A 28 -9.36 8.23 4.12
N ILE A 29 -9.37 9.55 3.91
CA ILE A 29 -8.57 10.50 4.67
C ILE A 29 -9.02 10.59 6.15
N PRO A 30 -10.31 10.74 6.48
CA PRO A 30 -10.77 10.77 7.88
C PRO A 30 -10.44 9.50 8.68
N HIS A 31 -10.49 8.32 8.05
CA HIS A 31 -10.14 7.05 8.72
C HIS A 31 -8.65 6.93 8.98
N ILE A 32 -7.81 7.32 8.01
CA ILE A 32 -6.35 7.36 8.17
C ILE A 32 -5.97 8.35 9.29
N LEU A 33 -6.58 9.54 9.28
CA LEU A 33 -6.33 10.55 10.31
C LEU A 33 -6.76 10.05 11.70
N ARG A 34 -7.83 9.26 11.78
CA ARG A 34 -8.31 8.68 13.05
C ARG A 34 -7.38 7.60 13.59
N GLY A 35 -6.85 6.74 12.72
CA GLY A 35 -5.82 5.77 13.09
C GLY A 35 -4.53 6.47 13.56
N LEU A 36 -4.11 7.54 12.89
CA LEU A 36 -2.96 8.35 13.29
C LEU A 36 -3.20 9.10 14.60
N GLN A 37 -4.39 9.65 14.80
CA GLN A 37 -4.81 10.29 16.04
C GLN A 37 -4.78 9.28 17.20
N HIS A 38 -5.29 8.07 17.00
CA HIS A 38 -5.28 7.01 18.01
C HIS A 38 -3.86 6.59 18.39
N LEU A 39 -2.97 6.40 17.40
CA LEU A 39 -1.55 6.13 17.63
C LEU A 39 -0.79 7.29 18.29
N TYR A 40 -1.27 8.52 18.14
CA TYR A 40 -0.67 9.69 18.79
C TYR A 40 -1.11 9.82 20.26
N VAL A 41 -2.38 9.52 20.54
CA VAL A 41 -2.98 9.59 21.88
C VAL A 41 -2.55 8.41 22.75
N ASP A 42 -2.50 7.20 22.21
CA ASP A 42 -2.06 6.00 22.94
C ASP A 42 -0.54 5.81 22.82
N GLN A 43 0.17 6.36 23.80
CA GLN A 43 1.64 6.28 23.85
C GLN A 43 2.16 4.85 24.04
N GLY A 44 1.37 3.96 24.67
CA GLY A 44 1.74 2.57 24.92
C GLY A 44 1.67 1.73 23.65
N LEU A 45 0.54 1.81 22.94
CA LEU A 45 0.36 1.17 21.65
C LEU A 45 1.39 1.67 20.63
N ARG A 46 1.66 2.99 20.64
CA ARG A 46 2.71 3.59 19.80
C ARG A 46 4.07 2.96 20.06
N ALA A 47 4.46 2.81 21.32
CA ALA A 47 5.75 2.24 21.69
C ALA A 47 5.87 0.77 21.27
N GLN A 48 4.83 -0.04 21.51
CA GLN A 48 4.80 -1.44 21.09
C GLN A 48 4.87 -1.59 19.56
N LEU A 49 4.15 -0.74 18.83
CA LEU A 49 4.17 -0.73 17.38
C LEU A 49 5.56 -0.35 16.85
N PHE A 50 6.21 0.68 17.40
CA PHE A 50 7.58 1.02 17.01
C PHE A 50 8.59 -0.07 17.36
N HIS A 51 8.45 -0.69 18.53
CA HIS A 51 9.30 -1.82 18.92
C HIS A 51 9.15 -3.00 17.94
N LEU A 52 7.92 -3.40 17.61
CA LEU A 52 7.65 -4.46 16.62
C LEU A 52 8.21 -4.10 15.22
N LEU A 53 8.03 -2.84 14.81
CA LEU A 53 8.58 -2.34 13.56
C LEU A 53 10.11 -2.34 13.55
N GLU A 54 10.76 -2.07 14.68
CA GLU A 54 12.23 -2.08 14.84
C GLU A 54 12.78 -3.50 14.85
N THR A 55 12.19 -4.39 15.65
CA THR A 55 12.68 -5.74 15.93
C THR A 55 12.50 -6.70 14.74
N ASP A 56 11.31 -6.79 14.15
CA ASP A 56 11.00 -7.88 13.21
C ASP A 56 11.17 -7.51 11.73
N ILE A 57 11.19 -6.22 11.40
CA ILE A 57 10.91 -5.79 10.01
C ILE A 57 12.16 -5.25 9.27
N ALA A 58 13.29 -5.00 9.98
CA ALA A 58 14.65 -4.56 9.53
C ALA A 58 15.25 -3.35 10.31
N PRO A 59 16.18 -3.53 11.26
CA PRO A 59 16.57 -2.50 12.24
C PRO A 59 17.40 -1.30 11.71
N LYS A 60 17.77 -1.26 10.42
CA LYS A 60 18.70 -0.25 9.85
C LYS A 60 18.16 0.63 8.71
N ILE A 61 16.87 0.60 8.42
CA ILE A 61 16.29 1.41 7.32
C ILE A 61 15.12 2.22 7.87
N ASP A 62 15.09 3.52 7.56
CA ASP A 62 13.93 4.38 7.83
C ASP A 62 12.73 3.94 6.98
N LYS A 63 11.87 3.11 7.58
CA LYS A 63 10.78 2.38 6.90
C LYS A 63 9.51 3.18 6.67
N ARG A 64 9.33 4.34 7.32
CA ARG A 64 8.05 5.08 7.24
C ARG A 64 7.71 5.49 5.81
N THR A 65 8.72 5.67 4.94
CA THR A 65 8.49 5.96 3.51
C THR A 65 9.35 5.16 2.54
N GLY A 66 10.38 4.43 2.98
CA GLY A 66 11.32 3.71 2.11
C GLY A 66 10.64 2.66 1.21
N ASN A 67 9.78 1.81 1.79
CA ASN A 67 9.10 0.73 1.06
C ASN A 67 8.10 1.28 0.05
N VAL A 68 7.30 2.27 0.47
CA VAL A 68 6.32 2.95 -0.39
C VAL A 68 7.04 3.70 -1.51
N ARG A 69 8.16 4.39 -1.23
CA ARG A 69 9.00 5.05 -2.25
C ARG A 69 9.61 4.05 -3.22
N HIS A 70 10.05 2.90 -2.73
CA HIS A 70 10.59 1.83 -3.56
C HIS A 70 9.53 1.32 -4.54
N LEU A 71 8.35 0.94 -4.05
CA LEU A 71 7.23 0.49 -4.89
C LEU A 71 6.79 1.59 -5.87
N LYS A 72 6.61 2.83 -5.40
CA LYS A 72 6.26 3.98 -6.25
C LYS A 72 7.29 4.25 -7.34
N ARG A 73 8.59 4.02 -7.08
CA ARG A 73 9.64 4.16 -8.09
C ARG A 73 9.47 3.13 -9.21
N HIS A 74 9.21 1.87 -8.87
CA HIS A 74 8.95 0.82 -9.86
C HIS A 74 7.65 1.08 -10.63
N LEU A 75 6.58 1.49 -9.95
CA LEU A 75 5.31 1.85 -10.58
C LEU A 75 5.47 3.00 -11.58
N ARG A 76 6.14 4.10 -11.20
CA ARG A 76 6.40 5.24 -12.09
C ARG A 76 7.23 4.83 -13.30
N ARG A 77 8.24 3.95 -13.13
CA ARG A 77 9.02 3.40 -14.25
C ARG A 77 8.15 2.61 -15.21
N ALA A 78 7.28 1.73 -14.70
CA ALA A 78 6.36 0.94 -15.51
C ALA A 78 5.38 1.84 -16.30
N GLN A 79 4.79 2.84 -15.65
CA GLN A 79 3.86 3.79 -16.27
C GLN A 79 4.54 4.66 -17.34
N ASN A 80 5.68 5.28 -17.02
CA ASN A 80 6.35 6.23 -17.92
C ASN A 80 6.90 5.56 -19.19
N ARG A 81 7.21 4.26 -19.14
CA ARG A 81 7.68 3.49 -20.32
C ARG A 81 6.58 3.31 -21.38
N LYS A 82 5.30 3.34 -20.99
CA LYS A 82 4.15 3.10 -21.88
C LYS A 82 3.90 4.24 -22.90
N HIS A 83 4.43 5.45 -22.66
CA HIS A 83 4.01 6.65 -23.40
C HIS A 83 4.70 6.88 -24.76
N ARG A 84 5.51 5.95 -25.30
CA ARG A 84 6.26 6.17 -26.55
C ARG A 84 5.97 5.11 -27.61
N LYS A 85 5.11 5.43 -28.58
CA LYS A 85 5.01 4.69 -29.84
C LYS A 85 6.20 5.04 -30.73
N ALA A 86 6.93 4.03 -31.19
CA ALA A 86 7.94 4.22 -32.21
C ALA A 86 7.30 4.06 -33.59
N HIS A 87 7.78 4.81 -34.58
CA HIS A 87 7.32 4.69 -35.98
C HIS A 87 8.05 3.58 -36.75
N VAL A 88 9.12 3.01 -36.19
CA VAL A 88 9.93 1.94 -36.80
C VAL A 88 9.61 0.61 -36.11
N PRO A 89 9.25 -0.47 -36.84
CA PRO A 89 8.84 -1.75 -36.25
C PRO A 89 9.86 -2.35 -35.27
N ALA A 90 11.14 -2.41 -35.65
CA ALA A 90 12.22 -2.91 -34.79
C ALA A 90 12.40 -2.08 -33.51
N GLN A 91 12.11 -0.77 -33.57
CA GLN A 91 12.16 0.09 -32.39
C GLN A 91 10.90 -0.07 -31.52
N GLN A 92 9.76 -0.44 -32.12
CA GLN A 92 8.52 -0.72 -31.41
C GLN A 92 8.64 -2.00 -30.58
N GLU A 93 9.16 -3.09 -31.14
CA GLU A 93 9.41 -4.33 -30.39
C GLU A 93 10.35 -4.11 -29.20
N ARG A 94 11.42 -3.33 -29.38
CA ARG A 94 12.35 -2.99 -28.29
C ARG A 94 11.68 -2.13 -27.22
N ASN A 95 10.75 -1.25 -27.59
CA ASN A 95 10.00 -0.45 -26.62
C ASN A 95 9.01 -1.32 -25.85
N ASP A 96 8.31 -2.23 -26.54
CA ASP A 96 7.33 -3.15 -25.95
C ASP A 96 8.02 -4.11 -24.96
N ALA A 97 9.17 -4.68 -25.33
CA ALA A 97 9.99 -5.50 -24.43
C ALA A 97 10.39 -4.73 -23.15
N ARG A 98 10.75 -3.45 -23.26
CA ARG A 98 11.10 -2.60 -22.10
C ARG A 98 9.88 -2.25 -21.23
N VAL A 99 8.69 -2.18 -21.81
CA VAL A 99 7.44 -2.01 -21.07
C VAL A 99 7.15 -3.28 -20.26
N ILE A 100 7.29 -4.46 -20.89
CA ILE A 100 7.10 -5.76 -20.24
C ILE A 100 8.10 -5.93 -19.09
N GLU A 101 9.39 -5.70 -19.33
CA GLU A 101 10.45 -5.79 -18.32
C GLU A 101 10.18 -4.88 -17.12
N ALA A 102 9.80 -3.61 -17.37
CA ALA A 102 9.51 -2.67 -16.30
C ALA A 102 8.29 -3.08 -15.46
N HIS A 103 7.27 -3.66 -16.08
CA HIS A 103 6.10 -4.19 -15.37
C HIS A 103 6.43 -5.47 -14.61
N ALA A 104 7.22 -6.38 -15.17
CA ALA A 104 7.69 -7.58 -14.47
C ALA A 104 8.45 -7.21 -13.18
N ALA A 105 9.41 -6.28 -13.28
CA ALA A 105 10.16 -5.79 -12.12
C ALA A 105 9.26 -5.10 -11.08
N TYR A 106 8.19 -4.43 -11.48
CA TYR A 106 7.20 -3.87 -10.56
C TYR A 106 6.40 -4.97 -9.85
N LEU A 107 5.95 -5.98 -10.60
CA LEU A 107 5.17 -7.09 -10.05
C LEU A 107 5.98 -7.95 -9.07
N ASP A 108 7.27 -8.17 -9.33
CA ASP A 108 8.13 -8.92 -8.41
C ASP A 108 8.28 -8.21 -7.07
N VAL A 109 8.49 -6.88 -7.09
CA VAL A 109 8.55 -6.07 -5.87
C VAL A 109 7.21 -6.07 -5.14
N ALA A 110 6.09 -5.99 -5.87
CA ALA A 110 4.75 -6.05 -5.27
C ALA A 110 4.49 -7.40 -4.59
N ARG A 111 4.90 -8.52 -5.20
CA ARG A 111 4.80 -9.87 -4.63
C ARG A 111 5.63 -10.00 -3.36
N GLN A 112 6.87 -9.53 -3.35
CA GLN A 112 7.72 -9.55 -2.15
C GLN A 112 7.07 -8.82 -0.97
N TYR A 113 6.44 -7.68 -1.22
CA TYR A 113 5.71 -6.97 -0.16
C TYR A 113 4.45 -7.71 0.30
N LEU A 114 3.74 -8.38 -0.62
CA LEU A 114 2.57 -9.20 -0.26
C LEU A 114 2.98 -10.40 0.60
N ASP A 115 4.07 -11.08 0.25
CA ASP A 115 4.62 -12.19 1.03
C ASP A 115 5.09 -11.71 2.41
N LYS A 116 5.71 -10.53 2.48
CA LYS A 116 6.09 -9.92 3.75
C LYS A 116 4.87 -9.60 4.61
N ALA A 117 3.82 -9.01 4.03
CA ALA A 117 2.57 -8.73 4.74
C ALA A 117 1.92 -10.02 5.29
N ARG A 118 1.92 -11.09 4.49
CA ARG A 118 1.44 -12.42 4.91
C ARG A 118 2.22 -12.97 6.10
N ALA A 119 3.56 -12.92 6.03
CA ALA A 119 4.43 -13.38 7.10
C ALA A 119 4.21 -12.59 8.39
N THR A 120 4.08 -11.26 8.29
CA THR A 120 3.79 -10.39 9.44
C THR A 120 2.44 -10.72 10.09
N LEU A 121 1.37 -10.90 9.30
CA LEU A 121 0.06 -11.30 9.84
C LEU A 121 0.09 -12.67 10.54
N ALA A 122 0.85 -13.62 9.99
CA ALA A 122 1.03 -14.93 10.60
C ALA A 122 1.79 -14.84 11.93
N ALA A 123 2.89 -14.07 11.98
CA ALA A 123 3.68 -13.85 13.19
C ALA A 123 2.88 -13.15 14.29
N ILE A 124 2.11 -12.11 13.93
CA ILE A 124 1.20 -11.43 14.84
C ILE A 124 0.14 -12.40 15.40
N GLY A 125 -0.44 -13.24 14.53
CA GLY A 125 -1.39 -14.27 14.97
C GLY A 125 -0.81 -15.30 15.94
N ALA A 126 0.47 -15.66 15.77
CA ALA A 126 1.15 -16.61 16.65
C ALA A 126 1.57 -15.99 17.99
N ALA A 127 1.93 -14.70 18.01
CA ALA A 127 2.30 -13.96 19.22
C ALA A 127 1.09 -13.57 20.08
N SER A 128 -0.06 -13.32 19.45
CA SER A 128 -1.32 -12.95 20.10
C SER A 128 -2.17 -14.17 20.50
N ALA A 129 -1.66 -15.04 21.37
CA ALA A 129 -2.50 -16.04 22.04
C ALA A 129 -3.34 -15.43 23.19
N SER A 130 -3.05 -14.19 23.61
CA SER A 130 -3.67 -13.56 24.79
C SER A 130 -4.09 -12.09 24.62
N GLY A 131 -4.07 -11.53 23.42
CA GLY A 131 -4.43 -10.13 23.19
C GLY A 131 -5.06 -9.94 21.82
N GLY A 132 -6.38 -9.74 21.80
CA GLY A 132 -7.17 -9.61 20.59
C GLY A 132 -6.65 -8.51 19.69
N LEU A 133 -5.97 -8.88 18.59
CA LEU A 133 -6.23 -8.14 17.38
C LEU A 133 -7.71 -8.30 17.09
N ASP A 134 -8.39 -7.19 16.89
CA ASP A 134 -9.76 -7.18 16.42
C ASP A 134 -9.82 -8.06 15.16
N LEU A 135 -10.50 -9.20 15.26
CA LEU A 135 -10.64 -10.18 14.17
C LEU A 135 -11.15 -9.48 12.89
N ALA A 136 -11.88 -8.38 13.05
CA ALA A 136 -12.32 -7.49 11.99
C ALA A 136 -11.14 -6.85 11.24
N ALA A 137 -10.19 -6.22 11.94
CA ALA A 137 -9.02 -5.58 11.33
C ALA A 137 -8.14 -6.61 10.59
N ARG A 138 -8.00 -7.81 11.13
CA ARG A 138 -7.28 -8.89 10.44
C ARG A 138 -7.97 -9.30 9.14
N SER A 139 -9.27 -9.51 9.20
CA SER A 139 -10.08 -9.89 8.03
C SER A 139 -10.05 -8.81 6.94
N GLU A 140 -10.04 -7.53 7.35
CA GLU A 140 -9.92 -6.39 6.45
C GLU A 140 -8.57 -6.36 5.72
N ILE A 141 -7.46 -6.56 6.44
CA ILE A 141 -6.13 -6.64 5.82
C ILE A 141 -6.04 -7.82 4.85
N GLU A 142 -6.58 -8.98 5.23
CA GLU A 142 -6.64 -10.16 4.36
C GLU A 142 -7.47 -9.88 3.08
N GLY A 143 -8.58 -9.16 3.19
CA GLY A 143 -9.35 -8.66 2.06
C GLY A 143 -8.52 -7.79 1.11
N PHE A 144 -7.83 -6.78 1.64
CA PHE A 144 -6.93 -5.93 0.84
C PHE A 144 -5.79 -6.72 0.17
N MET A 145 -5.26 -7.74 0.85
CA MET A 145 -4.25 -8.63 0.26
C MET A 145 -4.80 -9.44 -0.92
N GLN A 146 -6.06 -9.88 -0.86
CA GLN A 146 -6.71 -10.54 -2.00
C GLN A 146 -6.87 -9.58 -3.19
N HIS A 147 -7.24 -8.33 -2.94
CA HIS A 147 -7.31 -7.31 -3.98
C HIS A 147 -5.93 -7.04 -4.61
N ALA A 148 -4.87 -6.94 -3.80
CA ALA A 148 -3.50 -6.79 -4.30
C ALA A 148 -3.07 -7.99 -5.17
N ARG A 149 -3.38 -9.22 -4.75
CA ARG A 149 -3.10 -10.43 -5.52
C ARG A 149 -3.82 -10.43 -6.87
N ARG A 150 -5.09 -10.04 -6.88
CA ARG A 150 -5.89 -9.90 -8.11
C ARG A 150 -5.29 -8.87 -9.05
N GLN A 151 -4.88 -7.72 -8.54
CA GLN A 151 -4.27 -6.65 -9.34
C GLN A 151 -2.91 -7.08 -9.95
N ILE A 152 -2.13 -7.87 -9.22
CA ILE A 152 -0.88 -8.47 -9.71
C ILE A 152 -1.19 -9.43 -10.87
N ASP A 153 -2.13 -10.35 -10.69
CA ASP A 153 -2.54 -11.31 -11.72
C ASP A 153 -3.06 -10.61 -12.98
N GLN A 154 -4.00 -9.69 -12.83
CA GLN A 154 -4.56 -8.90 -13.92
C GLN A 154 -3.48 -8.10 -14.68
N THR A 155 -2.52 -7.52 -13.96
CA THR A 155 -1.42 -6.79 -14.60
C THR A 155 -0.48 -7.73 -15.36
N GLN A 156 -0.21 -8.92 -14.82
CA GLN A 156 0.57 -9.94 -15.51
C GLN A 156 -0.14 -10.40 -16.79
N ARG A 157 -1.43 -10.71 -16.71
CA ARG A 157 -2.24 -11.15 -17.86
C ARG A 157 -2.29 -10.09 -18.95
N ARG A 158 -2.63 -8.84 -18.61
CA ARG A 158 -2.81 -7.76 -19.60
C ARG A 158 -1.51 -7.22 -20.21
N VAL A 159 -0.44 -7.09 -19.41
CA VAL A 159 0.79 -6.41 -19.86
C VAL A 159 1.85 -7.40 -20.33
N ILE A 160 1.96 -8.56 -19.68
CA ILE A 160 3.03 -9.53 -19.97
C ILE A 160 2.52 -10.61 -20.93
N ARG A 161 1.32 -11.15 -20.69
CA ARG A 161 0.74 -12.21 -21.53
C ARG A 161 -0.11 -11.69 -22.70
N GLY A 162 -0.43 -10.40 -22.71
CA GLY A 162 -1.27 -9.79 -23.74
C GLY A 162 -2.74 -10.23 -23.72
N GLU A 163 -3.22 -10.79 -22.61
CA GLU A 163 -4.59 -11.30 -22.47
C GLU A 163 -5.58 -10.15 -22.22
N ALA A 164 -6.79 -10.27 -22.77
CA ALA A 164 -7.91 -9.40 -22.43
C ALA A 164 -8.57 -9.88 -21.13
N ILE A 165 -8.75 -8.96 -20.17
CA ILE A 165 -9.44 -9.28 -18.91
C ILE A 165 -10.96 -9.22 -19.17
N PRO A 166 -11.70 -10.32 -18.93
CA PRO A 166 -13.16 -10.34 -19.05
C PRO A 166 -13.82 -9.26 -18.19
N HIS A 167 -14.95 -8.72 -18.64
CA HIS A 167 -15.64 -7.65 -17.91
C HIS A 167 -16.01 -8.07 -16.48
N ALA A 168 -16.52 -9.29 -16.32
CA ALA A 168 -16.91 -9.86 -15.02
C ALA A 168 -15.75 -10.06 -14.02
N GLU A 169 -14.49 -10.01 -14.48
CA GLU A 169 -13.33 -10.11 -13.59
C GLU A 169 -12.80 -8.73 -13.16
N LYS A 170 -13.31 -7.65 -13.74
CA LYS A 170 -12.85 -6.29 -13.44
C LYS A 170 -13.33 -5.90 -12.05
N VAL A 171 -12.47 -5.18 -11.34
CA VAL A 171 -12.80 -4.56 -10.06
C VAL A 171 -12.67 -3.08 -10.28
N PHE A 172 -13.80 -2.38 -10.26
CA PHE A 172 -13.85 -0.93 -10.45
C PHE A 172 -13.55 -0.16 -9.16
N SER A 173 -13.87 -0.75 -8.00
CA SER A 173 -13.51 -0.23 -6.68
C SER A 173 -13.05 -1.36 -5.75
N VAL A 174 -11.92 -1.13 -5.09
CA VAL A 174 -11.38 -2.03 -4.04
C VAL A 174 -12.14 -1.84 -2.71
N PHE A 175 -12.88 -0.74 -2.57
CA PHE A 175 -13.62 -0.37 -1.35
C PHE A 175 -15.13 -0.57 -1.46
N GLU A 176 -15.65 -0.64 -2.70
CA GLU A 176 -17.06 -0.84 -2.99
C GLU A 176 -17.23 -1.89 -4.12
N PRO A 177 -17.06 -3.20 -3.83
CA PRO A 177 -17.11 -4.25 -4.84
C PRO A 177 -18.51 -4.49 -5.44
N HIS A 178 -19.54 -3.75 -5.01
CA HIS A 178 -20.95 -3.93 -5.39
C HIS A 178 -21.53 -2.78 -6.26
N THR A 179 -20.69 -1.88 -6.79
CA THR A 179 -21.17 -0.76 -7.62
C THR A 179 -21.30 -1.08 -9.12
N GLU A 180 -21.71 -2.30 -9.47
CA GLU A 180 -22.15 -2.65 -10.84
C GLU A 180 -23.67 -2.83 -10.91
#